data_AF-A0A6N3HQL9-F1
#
_entry.id   AF-A0A6N3HQL9-F1
#
_cell.length_a   1.000
_cell.length_b   1.000
_cell.length_c   1.000
_cell.angle_alpha   90.00
_cell.angle_beta   90.00
_cell.angle_gamma   90.00
#
_symmetry.space_group_name_H-M   'P 1'
#
loop_
_entity.id
_entity.type
_entity.pdbx_description
1 polymer ?
#
loop_
_entity_poly.entity_id
_entity_poly.type
_entity_poly.pdbx_seq_one_letter_code
_entity_poly.pdbx_strand_id
1 'polypeptide(L)'
;MKQNERAGIMRIVSDIVKADSIIDLREIDYLDGIKDKYRITKDDEAMGDSMTLSDAVCLLKNLSPGLIHDIIGDFYNLALSDNAFSREEGLIVLAIIACLSEKYFTQAEIYSTVLPNNTLAEKSQILYIEGEYYKEANKEISDAYREISNEFRLIGLNFVYLPKVCEHYKSLPQSKLLSLLSFLYPKISEKQMGDMIRQLTSLNTSDFCKEGIVGKMNLKDLNESLPSMLLCINDSLVEGKIYSNFLSITLEKDALNIARDFTDLFMKLYKPRVLNPSFEGKERFVYRGYYKQVFDIFTDRKGVRSSVVIDLLHGEILLPEAEIKLSKLHRREKALYALFLLESGSGGINFSKPENVKALKRFDHRMQLIQLKYEMIYEGFGGDKSRAPKIYLSENRLPMLSLIKQQIRQIGELLSNADDYLVQRNLFGNYCVAIPPELCLCYDMQAKQICRFEDSAFWSRVLAL
;
A
#
# COMPACT_ATOMS: atom_id res chain seq x y z
N MET A 1 -15.56 -30.69 -16.11
CA MET A 1 -15.34 -29.46 -15.35
C MET A 1 -15.57 -29.73 -13.88
N LYS A 2 -14.61 -29.36 -13.03
CA LYS A 2 -14.67 -29.47 -11.56
C LYS A 2 -15.65 -28.45 -10.98
N GLN A 3 -16.02 -28.63 -9.71
CA GLN A 3 -16.96 -27.75 -9.01
C GLN A 3 -16.48 -26.30 -8.95
N ASN A 4 -15.23 -26.11 -8.54
CA ASN A 4 -14.60 -24.79 -8.45
C ASN A 4 -14.49 -24.08 -9.80
N GLU A 5 -14.24 -24.80 -10.89
CA GLU A 5 -14.25 -24.24 -12.25
C GLU A 5 -15.65 -23.74 -12.64
N ARG A 6 -16.71 -24.50 -12.34
CA ARG A 6 -18.11 -24.07 -12.57
C ARG A 6 -18.49 -22.87 -11.71
N ALA A 7 -18.06 -22.84 -10.45
CA ALA A 7 -18.23 -21.69 -9.57
C ALA A 7 -17.51 -20.44 -10.11
N GLY A 8 -16.31 -20.61 -10.68
CA GLY A 8 -15.57 -19.54 -11.35
C GLY A 8 -16.32 -18.97 -12.56
N ILE A 9 -16.95 -19.82 -13.37
CA ILE A 9 -17.85 -19.36 -14.46
C ILE A 9 -19.00 -18.51 -13.87
N MET A 10 -19.67 -18.99 -12.83
CA MET A 10 -20.77 -18.24 -12.20
C MET A 10 -20.33 -16.91 -11.60
N ARG A 11 -19.12 -16.84 -11.04
CA ARG A 11 -18.59 -15.58 -10.52
C ARG A 11 -18.47 -14.54 -11.61
N ILE A 12 -17.87 -14.92 -12.74
CA ILE A 12 -17.70 -14.04 -13.89
C ILE A 12 -19.05 -13.62 -14.48
N VAL A 13 -19.98 -14.56 -14.66
CA VAL A 13 -21.33 -14.25 -15.15
C VAL A 13 -22.04 -13.26 -14.24
N SER A 14 -21.97 -13.46 -12.92
CA SER A 14 -22.54 -12.55 -11.93
C SER A 14 -21.95 -11.13 -12.03
N ASP A 15 -20.64 -11.02 -12.28
CA ASP A 15 -19.98 -9.72 -12.47
C ASP A 15 -20.39 -9.03 -13.77
N ILE A 16 -20.61 -9.77 -14.86
CA ILE A 16 -21.09 -9.22 -16.15
C ILE A 16 -22.53 -8.70 -16.01
N VAL A 17 -23.47 -9.54 -15.56
CA VAL A 17 -24.91 -9.19 -15.46
C VAL A 17 -25.19 -8.04 -14.49
N LYS A 18 -24.27 -7.77 -13.55
CA LYS A 18 -24.42 -6.68 -12.57
C LYS A 18 -23.63 -5.43 -12.93
N ALA A 19 -22.87 -5.44 -14.04
CA ALA A 19 -21.83 -4.46 -14.31
C ALA A 19 -22.35 -3.03 -14.48
N ASP A 20 -23.48 -2.85 -15.17
CA ASP A 20 -24.09 -1.55 -15.47
C ASP A 20 -25.20 -1.15 -14.46
N SER A 21 -25.39 -1.97 -13.41
CA SER A 21 -26.44 -1.83 -12.39
C SER A 21 -27.87 -1.99 -12.90
N ILE A 22 -28.06 -2.58 -14.08
CA ILE A 22 -29.35 -2.93 -14.68
C ILE A 22 -29.32 -4.43 -14.95
N ILE A 23 -30.39 -5.15 -14.64
CA ILE A 23 -30.49 -6.58 -14.95
C ILE A 23 -31.63 -6.73 -15.96
N ASP A 24 -31.30 -7.16 -17.19
CA ASP A 24 -32.26 -7.46 -18.24
C ASP A 24 -32.68 -8.93 -18.17
N LEU A 25 -33.97 -9.21 -18.36
CA LEU A 25 -34.48 -10.58 -18.33
C LEU A 25 -33.87 -11.46 -19.44
N ARG A 26 -33.43 -10.87 -20.56
CA ARG A 26 -32.75 -11.58 -21.64
C ARG A 26 -31.38 -12.12 -21.23
N GLU A 27 -30.68 -11.42 -20.34
CA GLU A 27 -29.42 -11.90 -19.76
C GLU A 27 -29.68 -13.09 -18.84
N ILE A 28 -30.80 -13.07 -18.10
CA ILE A 28 -31.22 -14.18 -17.25
C ILE A 28 -31.57 -15.41 -18.09
N ASP A 29 -32.32 -15.23 -19.18
CA ASP A 29 -32.62 -16.32 -20.12
C ASP A 29 -31.34 -16.92 -20.73
N TYR A 30 -30.35 -16.09 -21.09
CA TYR A 30 -29.06 -16.56 -21.61
C TYR A 30 -28.23 -17.27 -20.53
N LEU A 31 -28.23 -16.75 -19.30
CA LEU A 31 -27.58 -17.36 -18.15
C LEU A 31 -28.10 -18.77 -17.89
N ASP A 32 -29.42 -19.02 -18.01
CA ASP A 32 -29.98 -20.36 -17.83
C ASP A 32 -29.42 -21.34 -18.89
N GLY A 33 -29.21 -20.88 -20.13
CA GLY A 33 -28.49 -21.64 -21.15
C GLY A 33 -27.03 -21.98 -20.78
N ILE A 34 -26.30 -21.04 -20.16
CA ILE A 34 -24.94 -21.28 -19.65
C ILE A 34 -24.98 -22.33 -18.52
N LYS A 35 -25.94 -22.24 -17.61
CA LYS A 35 -26.09 -23.21 -16.51
C LYS A 35 -26.31 -24.62 -17.02
N ASP A 36 -27.18 -24.78 -18.01
CA ASP A 36 -27.45 -26.08 -18.63
C ASP A 36 -26.21 -26.61 -19.36
N LYS A 37 -25.52 -25.76 -20.14
CA LYS A 37 -24.32 -26.15 -20.91
C LYS A 37 -23.20 -26.68 -20.01
N TYR A 38 -22.94 -26.01 -18.88
CA TYR A 38 -21.85 -26.38 -17.97
C TYR A 38 -22.28 -27.21 -16.77
N ARG A 39 -23.57 -27.56 -16.66
CA ARG A 39 -24.18 -28.31 -15.55
C ARG A 39 -23.94 -27.62 -14.19
N ILE A 40 -24.20 -26.32 -14.16
CA ILE A 40 -24.04 -25.48 -12.96
C ILE A 40 -25.19 -25.77 -12.01
N THR A 41 -24.84 -26.10 -10.78
CA THR A 41 -25.78 -26.39 -9.68
C THR A 41 -25.92 -25.17 -8.75
N LYS A 42 -26.92 -25.19 -7.86
CA LYS A 42 -27.09 -24.14 -6.85
C LYS A 42 -25.90 -24.01 -5.89
N ASP A 43 -25.22 -25.12 -5.58
CA ASP A 43 -24.01 -25.08 -4.76
C ASP A 43 -22.85 -24.41 -5.50
N ASP A 44 -22.76 -24.56 -6.83
CA ASP A 44 -21.78 -23.85 -7.65
C ASP A 44 -22.06 -22.34 -7.69
N GLU A 45 -23.34 -21.94 -7.76
CA GLU A 45 -23.76 -20.53 -7.67
C GLU A 45 -23.35 -19.91 -6.32
N ALA A 46 -23.65 -20.60 -5.21
CA ALA A 46 -23.31 -20.13 -3.86
C ALA A 46 -21.79 -20.04 -3.65
N MET A 47 -21.03 -21.00 -4.18
CA MET A 47 -19.57 -20.97 -4.15
C MET A 47 -18.99 -19.86 -5.03
N GLY A 48 -19.63 -19.54 -6.16
CA GLY A 48 -19.23 -18.42 -7.00
C GLY A 48 -19.44 -17.07 -6.32
N ASP A 49 -20.52 -16.91 -5.54
CA ASP A 49 -20.83 -15.66 -4.81
C ASP A 49 -19.78 -15.31 -3.74
N SER A 50 -19.13 -16.32 -3.14
CA SER A 50 -18.04 -16.15 -2.16
C SER A 50 -16.64 -16.10 -2.77
N MET A 51 -16.51 -16.18 -4.09
CA MET A 51 -15.24 -16.16 -4.81
C MET A 51 -14.86 -14.75 -5.25
N THR A 52 -13.57 -14.44 -5.37
CA THR A 52 -13.13 -13.19 -6.03
C THR A 52 -13.03 -13.37 -7.55
N LEU A 53 -13.07 -12.28 -8.32
CA LEU A 53 -12.88 -12.34 -9.78
C LEU A 53 -11.49 -12.88 -10.15
N SER A 54 -10.45 -12.46 -9.40
CA SER A 54 -9.09 -12.98 -9.53
C SER A 54 -9.04 -14.51 -9.39
N ASP A 55 -9.64 -15.06 -8.33
CA ASP A 55 -9.66 -16.51 -8.10
C ASP A 55 -10.42 -17.24 -9.20
N ALA A 56 -11.56 -16.71 -9.64
CA ALA A 56 -12.36 -17.28 -10.71
C ALA A 56 -11.56 -17.40 -12.01
N VAL A 57 -10.89 -16.33 -12.42
CA VAL A 57 -10.07 -16.34 -13.64
C VAL A 57 -8.87 -17.28 -13.50
N CYS A 58 -8.21 -17.32 -12.33
CA CYS A 58 -7.10 -18.23 -12.05
C CYS A 58 -7.50 -19.70 -12.20
N LEU A 59 -8.70 -20.08 -11.74
CA LEU A 59 -9.23 -21.43 -11.89
C LEU A 59 -9.45 -21.82 -13.36
N LEU A 60 -9.88 -20.87 -14.20
CA LEU A 60 -10.18 -21.13 -15.61
C LEU A 60 -8.94 -21.15 -16.51
N LYS A 61 -7.84 -20.50 -16.12
CA LYS A 61 -6.58 -20.44 -16.91
C LYS A 61 -6.03 -21.81 -17.31
N ASN A 62 -6.29 -22.85 -16.51
CA ASN A 62 -5.75 -24.20 -16.73
C ASN A 62 -6.69 -25.15 -17.50
N LEU A 63 -7.82 -24.65 -18.01
CA LEU A 63 -8.73 -25.43 -18.83
C LEU A 63 -8.14 -25.68 -20.24
N SER A 64 -8.75 -26.60 -20.99
CA SER A 64 -8.30 -26.84 -22.36
C SER A 64 -8.58 -25.61 -23.25
N PRO A 65 -7.71 -25.30 -24.24
CA PRO A 65 -7.88 -24.12 -25.09
C PRO A 65 -9.24 -24.03 -25.79
N GLY A 66 -9.79 -25.17 -26.24
CA GLY A 66 -11.12 -25.23 -26.84
C GLY A 66 -12.24 -24.86 -25.86
N LEU A 67 -12.14 -25.34 -24.61
CA LEU A 67 -13.12 -25.01 -23.58
C LEU A 67 -13.02 -23.55 -23.14
N ILE A 68 -11.81 -23.00 -23.06
CA ILE A 68 -11.59 -21.57 -22.79
C ILE A 68 -12.24 -20.73 -23.90
N HIS A 69 -12.03 -21.09 -25.17
CA HIS A 69 -12.64 -20.41 -26.30
C HIS A 69 -14.18 -20.42 -26.21
N ASP A 70 -14.78 -21.57 -25.88
CA ASP A 70 -16.23 -21.69 -25.72
C ASP A 70 -16.75 -20.82 -24.57
N ILE A 71 -16.04 -20.80 -23.42
CA ILE A 71 -16.41 -19.99 -22.25
C ILE A 71 -16.32 -18.49 -22.56
N ILE A 72 -15.25 -18.04 -23.23
CA ILE A 72 -15.10 -16.64 -23.67
C ILE A 72 -16.25 -16.26 -24.61
N GLY A 73 -16.61 -17.14 -25.56
CA GLY A 73 -17.73 -16.94 -26.47
C GLY A 73 -19.06 -16.77 -25.72
N ASP A 74 -19.29 -17.58 -24.69
CA ASP A 74 -20.51 -17.46 -23.88
C ASP A 74 -20.56 -16.17 -23.07
N PHE A 75 -19.43 -15.73 -22.47
CA PHE A 75 -19.37 -14.44 -21.76
C PHE A 75 -19.62 -13.25 -22.69
N TYR A 76 -19.05 -13.30 -23.91
CA TYR A 76 -19.29 -12.27 -24.92
C TYR A 76 -20.76 -12.21 -25.33
N ASN A 77 -21.39 -13.36 -25.58
CA ASN A 77 -22.79 -13.42 -26.01
C ASN A 77 -23.76 -13.05 -24.88
N LEU A 78 -23.41 -13.36 -23.62
CA LEU A 78 -24.16 -12.92 -22.45
C LEU A 78 -24.22 -11.39 -22.37
N ALA A 79 -23.06 -10.72 -22.45
CA ALA A 79 -22.97 -9.25 -22.42
C ALA A 79 -23.60 -8.56 -23.65
N LEU A 80 -23.91 -9.32 -24.72
CA LEU A 80 -24.59 -8.81 -25.91
C LEU A 80 -26.09 -9.17 -25.92
N SER A 81 -26.56 -9.99 -24.98
CA SER A 81 -27.89 -10.62 -25.04
C SER A 81 -29.05 -9.62 -24.99
N ASP A 82 -28.82 -8.45 -24.40
CA ASP A 82 -29.78 -7.37 -24.28
C ASP A 82 -29.72 -6.36 -25.47
N ASN A 83 -28.89 -6.63 -26.47
CA ASN A 83 -28.56 -5.75 -27.62
C ASN A 83 -27.86 -4.43 -27.24
N ALA A 84 -27.35 -4.28 -26.02
CA ALA A 84 -26.73 -3.06 -25.54
C ALA A 84 -25.47 -3.34 -24.69
N PHE A 85 -24.38 -3.72 -25.35
CA PHE A 85 -23.06 -3.88 -24.70
C PHE A 85 -22.63 -2.58 -23.99
N SER A 86 -22.61 -2.58 -22.66
CA SER A 86 -22.20 -1.43 -21.84
C SER A 86 -20.67 -1.28 -21.80
N ARG A 87 -20.19 -0.12 -21.31
CA ARG A 87 -18.75 0.10 -21.16
C ARG A 87 -18.18 -0.82 -20.07
N GLU A 88 -18.94 -0.99 -19.00
CA GLU A 88 -18.60 -1.74 -17.79
C GLU A 88 -18.47 -3.24 -18.09
N GLU A 89 -19.43 -3.83 -18.80
CA GLU A 89 -19.30 -5.21 -19.29
C GLU A 89 -18.11 -5.36 -20.23
N GLY A 90 -17.88 -4.36 -21.09
CA GLY A 90 -16.80 -4.37 -22.07
C GLY A 90 -15.43 -4.50 -21.42
N LEU A 91 -15.24 -3.82 -20.29
CA LEU A 91 -14.01 -3.90 -19.51
C LEU A 91 -13.83 -5.28 -18.88
N ILE A 92 -14.91 -5.86 -18.33
CA ILE A 92 -14.87 -7.21 -17.71
C ILE A 92 -14.53 -8.26 -18.77
N VAL A 93 -15.24 -8.25 -19.90
CA VAL A 93 -15.01 -9.20 -21.00
C VAL A 93 -13.61 -9.03 -21.60
N LEU A 94 -13.13 -7.80 -21.77
CA LEU A 94 -11.75 -7.54 -22.19
C LEU A 94 -10.75 -8.17 -21.23
N ALA A 95 -10.94 -8.00 -19.92
CA ALA A 95 -10.04 -8.52 -18.91
C ALA A 95 -9.96 -10.04 -18.92
N ILE A 96 -11.12 -10.69 -19.09
CA ILE A 96 -11.21 -12.15 -19.20
C ILE A 96 -10.49 -12.63 -20.46
N ILE A 97 -10.72 -11.98 -21.60
CA ILE A 97 -10.03 -12.31 -22.85
C ILE A 97 -8.52 -12.13 -22.66
N ALA A 98 -8.09 -11.03 -22.05
CA ALA A 98 -6.68 -10.75 -21.83
C ALA A 98 -6.00 -11.81 -20.96
N CYS A 99 -6.68 -12.29 -19.92
CA CYS A 99 -6.12 -13.27 -18.99
C CYS A 99 -6.23 -14.73 -19.45
N LEU A 100 -7.24 -15.09 -20.25
CA LEU A 100 -7.51 -16.48 -20.64
C LEU A 100 -7.06 -16.79 -22.08
N SER A 101 -6.91 -15.78 -22.94
CA SER A 101 -6.50 -15.98 -24.33
C SER A 101 -5.05 -15.56 -24.54
N GLU A 102 -4.21 -16.51 -24.97
CA GLU A 102 -2.83 -16.25 -25.39
C GLU A 102 -2.73 -15.45 -26.71
N LYS A 103 -3.85 -15.09 -27.33
CA LYS A 103 -3.89 -14.44 -28.64
C LYS A 103 -3.45 -12.98 -28.61
N TYR A 104 -3.75 -12.26 -27.53
CA TYR A 104 -3.64 -10.80 -27.48
C TYR A 104 -2.52 -10.31 -26.58
N PHE A 105 -2.35 -10.94 -25.41
CA PHE A 105 -1.34 -10.53 -24.45
C PHE A 105 -0.62 -11.77 -23.92
N THR A 106 0.70 -11.64 -23.77
CA THR A 106 1.58 -12.69 -23.26
C THR A 106 1.44 -12.87 -21.76
N GLN A 107 1.30 -11.77 -21.02
CA GLN A 107 1.13 -11.79 -19.57
C GLN A 107 0.09 -10.76 -19.12
N ALA A 108 -1.06 -11.27 -18.66
CA ALA A 108 -2.12 -10.48 -18.05
C ALA A 108 -2.70 -11.16 -16.80
N GLU A 109 -2.97 -10.36 -15.78
CA GLU A 109 -3.45 -10.81 -14.48
C GLU A 109 -4.53 -9.89 -13.92
N ILE A 110 -5.47 -10.48 -13.20
CA ILE A 110 -6.48 -9.75 -12.45
C ILE A 110 -6.12 -9.84 -10.96
N TYR A 111 -6.16 -8.70 -10.27
CA TYR A 111 -6.01 -8.61 -8.83
C TYR A 111 -7.33 -8.13 -8.21
N SER A 112 -7.80 -8.82 -7.18
CA SER A 112 -8.99 -8.45 -6.41
C SER A 112 -8.58 -8.03 -5.01
N THR A 113 -8.87 -6.79 -4.60
CA THR A 113 -8.51 -6.28 -3.27
C THR A 113 -9.62 -5.45 -2.65
N VAL A 114 -9.66 -5.42 -1.32
CA VAL A 114 -10.52 -4.49 -0.57
C VAL A 114 -9.73 -3.21 -0.35
N LEU A 115 -10.17 -2.11 -0.96
CA LEU A 115 -9.52 -0.82 -0.80
C LEU A 115 -9.76 -0.23 0.59
N PRO A 116 -8.74 0.34 1.26
CA PRO A 116 -8.92 0.96 2.57
C PRO A 116 -9.67 2.30 2.47
N ASN A 117 -10.39 2.65 3.56
CA ASN A 117 -10.98 3.97 3.81
C ASN A 117 -11.89 4.54 2.70
N ASN A 118 -12.79 3.73 2.12
CA ASN A 118 -13.70 4.17 1.04
C ASN A 118 -12.97 4.82 -0.16
N THR A 119 -11.71 4.46 -0.39
CA THR A 119 -10.96 4.93 -1.56
C THR A 119 -11.64 4.37 -2.80
N LEU A 120 -12.18 5.25 -3.65
CA LEU A 120 -12.74 4.86 -4.93
C LEU A 120 -11.61 4.67 -5.94
N ALA A 121 -11.55 3.51 -6.57
CA ALA A 121 -10.68 3.30 -7.72
C ALA A 121 -11.18 4.09 -8.93
N GLU A 122 -10.27 4.74 -9.65
CA GLU A 122 -10.61 5.50 -10.84
C GLU A 122 -10.71 4.57 -12.05
N LYS A 123 -11.92 4.43 -12.60
CA LYS A 123 -12.23 3.53 -13.74
C LYS A 123 -12.02 4.20 -15.11
N SER A 124 -11.63 5.48 -15.14
CA SER A 124 -11.34 6.22 -16.40
C SER A 124 -9.84 6.44 -16.65
N GLN A 125 -8.98 5.76 -15.88
CA GLN A 125 -7.53 5.93 -15.96
C GLN A 125 -6.83 4.58 -16.02
N ILE A 126 -5.78 4.52 -16.82
CA ILE A 126 -4.85 3.39 -16.89
C ILE A 126 -3.47 3.88 -16.47
N LEU A 127 -2.93 3.26 -15.43
CA LEU A 127 -1.70 3.68 -14.75
C LEU A 127 -0.53 2.82 -15.22
N TYR A 128 0.58 3.44 -15.60
CA TYR A 128 1.86 2.74 -15.72
C TYR A 128 2.42 2.40 -14.34
N ILE A 129 2.73 1.12 -14.10
CA ILE A 129 3.32 0.62 -12.85
C ILE A 129 4.62 -0.13 -13.10
N GLU A 130 5.52 -0.08 -12.13
CA GLU A 130 6.77 -0.85 -12.10
C GLU A 130 7.25 -1.04 -10.64
N GLY A 131 7.76 -2.23 -10.29
CA GLY A 131 8.32 -2.52 -8.96
C GLY A 131 9.73 -1.95 -8.76
N GLU A 132 10.45 -1.74 -9.84
CA GLU A 132 11.76 -1.09 -9.91
C GLU A 132 11.86 -0.27 -11.20
N TYR A 133 12.90 0.56 -11.32
CA TYR A 133 13.02 1.44 -12.48
C TYR A 133 13.53 0.68 -13.72
N TYR A 134 12.66 0.53 -14.74
CA TYR A 134 13.02 -0.09 -16.01
C TYR A 134 13.34 0.95 -17.08
N LYS A 135 14.65 1.15 -17.32
CA LYS A 135 15.15 2.21 -18.22
C LYS A 135 14.62 2.10 -19.66
N GLU A 136 14.58 0.90 -20.24
CA GLU A 136 14.15 0.69 -21.63
C GLU A 136 12.66 1.02 -21.80
N ALA A 137 11.81 0.45 -20.93
CA ALA A 137 10.37 0.69 -20.95
C ALA A 137 10.03 2.18 -20.74
N ASN A 138 10.65 2.84 -19.75
CA ASN A 138 10.43 4.27 -19.53
C ASN A 138 10.85 5.14 -20.72
N LYS A 139 11.97 4.81 -21.37
CA LYS A 139 12.41 5.53 -22.58
C LYS A 139 11.37 5.39 -23.69
N GLU A 140 10.94 4.17 -23.95
CA GLU A 140 9.98 3.87 -25.01
C GLU A 140 8.63 4.57 -24.78
N ILE A 141 8.09 4.47 -23.56
CA ILE A 141 6.84 5.14 -23.17
C ILE A 141 6.99 6.65 -23.27
N SER A 142 8.13 7.21 -22.85
CA SER A 142 8.37 8.65 -22.96
C SER A 142 8.44 9.12 -24.41
N ASP A 143 9.11 8.37 -25.28
CA ASP A 143 9.25 8.69 -26.71
C ASP A 143 7.91 8.61 -27.46
N ALA A 144 7.03 7.67 -27.08
CA ALA A 144 5.71 7.44 -27.68
C ALA A 144 4.53 7.93 -26.81
N TYR A 145 4.77 8.76 -25.80
CA TYR A 145 3.76 9.10 -24.78
C TYR A 145 2.48 9.67 -25.39
N ARG A 146 2.62 10.56 -26.39
CA ARG A 146 1.50 11.23 -27.03
C ARG A 146 0.62 10.25 -27.79
N GLU A 147 1.24 9.32 -28.51
CA GLU A 147 0.59 8.26 -29.26
C GLU A 147 -0.16 7.34 -28.30
N ILE A 148 0.51 6.81 -27.27
CA ILE A 148 -0.11 5.93 -26.25
C ILE A 148 -1.30 6.62 -25.57
N SER A 149 -1.11 7.88 -25.15
CA SER A 149 -2.17 8.66 -24.51
C SER A 149 -3.37 8.85 -25.43
N ASN A 150 -3.14 9.08 -26.73
CA ASN A 150 -4.23 9.23 -27.69
C ASN A 150 -4.97 7.92 -27.96
N GLU A 151 -4.29 6.77 -28.03
CA GLU A 151 -4.94 5.46 -28.18
C GLU A 151 -5.96 5.24 -27.05
N PHE A 152 -5.55 5.40 -25.79
CA PHE A 152 -6.45 5.24 -24.65
C PHE A 152 -7.59 6.27 -24.62
N ARG A 153 -7.34 7.51 -25.09
CA ARG A 153 -8.37 8.54 -25.16
C ARG A 153 -9.47 8.22 -26.16
N LEU A 154 -9.17 7.49 -27.24
CA LEU A 154 -10.17 7.01 -28.21
C LEU A 154 -11.24 6.16 -27.54
N ILE A 155 -10.86 5.42 -26.49
CA ILE A 155 -11.74 4.52 -25.75
C ILE A 155 -12.22 5.07 -24.39
N GLY A 156 -12.08 6.38 -24.17
CA GLY A 156 -12.56 7.02 -22.95
C GLY A 156 -11.71 6.66 -21.71
N LEU A 157 -10.43 6.34 -21.89
CA LEU A 157 -9.45 6.17 -20.82
C LEU A 157 -8.39 7.29 -20.89
N ASN A 158 -7.71 7.55 -19.78
CA ASN A 158 -6.57 8.47 -19.74
C ASN A 158 -5.34 7.73 -19.24
N PHE A 159 -4.25 7.82 -19.98
CA PHE A 159 -2.99 7.24 -19.56
C PHE A 159 -2.33 8.10 -18.49
N VAL A 160 -1.99 7.48 -17.37
CA VAL A 160 -1.28 8.10 -16.25
C VAL A 160 0.14 7.57 -16.23
N TYR A 161 1.09 8.44 -16.55
CA TYR A 161 2.52 8.14 -16.56
C TYR A 161 3.26 9.17 -15.70
N LEU A 162 3.75 8.73 -14.54
CA LEU A 162 4.25 9.62 -13.50
C LEU A 162 5.41 10.53 -13.93
N PRO A 163 6.40 10.09 -14.72
CA PRO A 163 7.45 10.98 -15.18
C PRO A 163 6.91 12.21 -15.93
N LYS A 164 5.83 12.08 -16.72
CA LYS A 164 5.16 13.22 -17.36
C LYS A 164 4.40 14.10 -16.37
N VAL A 165 3.82 13.51 -15.33
CA VAL A 165 3.21 14.26 -14.21
C VAL A 165 4.28 15.09 -13.48
N CYS A 166 5.44 14.51 -13.20
CA CYS A 166 6.57 15.18 -12.56
C CYS A 166 7.15 16.29 -13.44
N GLU A 167 7.33 16.06 -14.74
CA GLU A 167 7.74 17.07 -15.71
C GLU A 167 6.80 18.27 -15.71
N HIS A 168 5.48 18.02 -15.70
CA HIS A 168 4.48 19.07 -15.61
C HIS A 168 4.64 19.90 -14.33
N TYR A 169 4.74 19.25 -13.17
CA TYR A 169 4.95 19.96 -11.89
C TYR A 169 6.27 20.74 -11.85
N LYS A 170 7.36 20.21 -12.41
CA LYS A 170 8.64 20.93 -12.54
C LYS A 170 8.55 22.17 -13.44
N SER A 171 7.67 22.15 -14.43
CA SER A 171 7.50 23.26 -15.37
C SER A 171 6.77 24.46 -14.76
N LEU A 172 6.10 24.27 -13.63
CA LEU A 172 5.27 25.28 -12.97
C LEU A 172 6.10 26.15 -12.00
N PRO A 173 5.81 27.46 -11.91
CA PRO A 173 6.45 28.31 -10.92
C PRO A 173 6.18 27.82 -9.50
N GLN A 174 7.21 27.75 -8.65
CA GLN A 174 7.09 27.28 -7.26
C GLN A 174 6.03 28.06 -6.47
N SER A 175 5.90 29.37 -6.70
CA SER A 175 4.88 30.21 -6.05
C SER A 175 3.45 29.80 -6.41
N LYS A 176 3.22 29.32 -7.63
CA LYS A 176 1.91 28.80 -8.08
C LYS A 176 1.62 27.43 -7.46
N LEU A 177 2.63 26.55 -7.38
CA LEU A 177 2.50 25.27 -6.67
C LEU A 177 2.20 25.47 -5.20
N LEU A 178 2.90 26.38 -4.52
CA LEU A 178 2.62 26.75 -3.13
C LEU A 178 1.19 27.27 -2.95
N SER A 179 0.73 28.17 -3.84
CA SER A 179 -0.63 28.69 -3.82
C SER A 179 -1.68 27.58 -4.01
N LEU A 180 -1.42 26.64 -4.92
CA LEU A 180 -2.27 25.49 -5.15
C LEU A 180 -2.34 24.56 -3.93
N LEU A 181 -1.20 24.20 -3.35
CA LEU A 181 -1.14 23.33 -2.17
C LEU A 181 -1.78 23.99 -0.95
N SER A 182 -1.58 25.29 -0.76
CA SER A 182 -2.23 26.07 0.30
C SER A 182 -3.76 26.07 0.15
N PHE A 183 -4.26 26.15 -1.09
CA PHE A 183 -5.69 26.06 -1.38
C PHE A 183 -6.24 24.64 -1.14
N LEU A 184 -5.57 23.61 -1.63
CA LEU A 184 -6.02 22.22 -1.50
C LEU A 184 -5.90 21.69 -0.06
N TYR A 185 -4.89 22.15 0.67
CA TYR A 185 -4.51 21.64 1.99
C TYR A 185 -4.23 22.78 2.99
N PRO A 186 -5.24 23.56 3.37
CA PRO A 186 -5.07 24.80 4.17
C PRO A 186 -4.55 24.58 5.60
N LYS A 187 -4.50 23.33 6.07
CA LYS A 187 -4.03 22.96 7.41
C LYS A 187 -2.54 22.57 7.46
N ILE A 188 -1.89 22.43 6.30
CA ILE A 188 -0.48 22.04 6.20
C ILE A 188 0.41 23.27 6.40
N SER A 189 1.53 23.11 7.11
CA SER A 189 2.47 24.21 7.36
C SER A 189 3.30 24.56 6.11
N GLU A 190 3.86 25.77 6.04
CA GLU A 190 4.71 26.18 4.91
C GLU A 190 5.94 25.27 4.71
N LYS A 191 6.56 24.82 5.81
CA LYS A 191 7.68 23.89 5.77
C LYS A 191 7.27 22.60 5.05
N GLN A 192 6.11 22.06 5.41
CA GLN A 192 5.57 20.82 4.83
C GLN A 192 5.14 20.99 3.38
N MET A 193 4.56 22.14 3.01
CA MET A 193 4.30 22.44 1.61
C MET A 193 5.61 22.47 0.81
N GLY A 194 6.69 22.99 1.39
CA GLY A 194 8.04 22.93 0.81
C GLY A 194 8.54 21.49 0.63
N ASP A 195 8.38 20.63 1.64
CA ASP A 195 8.74 19.21 1.58
C ASP A 195 7.94 18.47 0.50
N MET A 196 6.63 18.69 0.44
CA MET A 196 5.76 18.10 -0.57
C MET A 196 6.16 18.52 -1.99
N ILE A 197 6.47 19.80 -2.23
CA ILE A 197 6.90 20.26 -3.55
C ILE A 197 8.19 19.54 -3.97
N ARG A 198 9.14 19.36 -3.03
CA ARG A 198 10.36 18.60 -3.32
C ARG A 198 10.03 17.16 -3.70
N GLN A 199 9.17 16.49 -2.94
CA GLN A 199 8.77 15.10 -3.22
C GLN A 199 8.00 14.95 -4.53
N LEU A 200 7.01 15.81 -4.79
CA LEU A 200 6.23 15.83 -6.03
C LEU A 200 7.11 16.06 -7.28
N THR A 201 8.20 16.81 -7.14
CA THR A 201 9.14 17.07 -8.23
C THR A 201 10.28 16.05 -8.31
N SER A 202 10.47 15.18 -7.31
CA SER A 202 11.45 14.09 -7.35
C SER A 202 10.84 12.70 -7.46
N LEU A 203 9.51 12.60 -7.59
CA LEU A 203 8.78 11.34 -7.63
C LEU A 203 9.26 10.47 -8.79
N ASN A 204 9.63 9.22 -8.48
CA ASN A 204 9.81 8.17 -9.47
C ASN A 204 8.62 7.20 -9.43
N THR A 205 8.40 6.48 -10.52
CA THR A 205 7.25 5.57 -10.64
C THR A 205 7.30 4.45 -9.62
N SER A 206 8.47 3.86 -9.38
CA SER A 206 8.63 2.74 -8.45
C SER A 206 8.29 3.09 -7.00
N ASP A 207 8.65 4.28 -6.53
CA ASP A 207 8.39 4.75 -5.17
C ASP A 207 6.89 4.99 -5.00
N PHE A 208 6.24 5.60 -6.00
CA PHE A 208 4.78 5.74 -6.00
C PHE A 208 4.08 4.38 -6.01
N CYS A 209 4.57 3.42 -6.78
CA CYS A 209 4.02 2.07 -6.80
C CYS A 209 4.14 1.39 -5.43
N LYS A 210 5.29 1.52 -4.76
CA LYS A 210 5.52 0.92 -3.43
C LYS A 210 4.71 1.61 -2.33
N GLU A 211 4.72 2.94 -2.28
CA GLU A 211 4.07 3.68 -1.21
C GLU A 211 2.57 3.84 -1.45
N GLY A 212 2.18 4.17 -2.68
CA GLY A 212 0.81 4.44 -3.08
C GLY A 212 -0.01 3.19 -3.42
N ILE A 213 0.46 2.40 -4.39
CA ILE A 213 -0.32 1.27 -4.91
C ILE A 213 -0.21 0.06 -3.97
N VAL A 214 0.99 -0.40 -3.67
CA VAL A 214 1.24 -1.54 -2.78
C VAL A 214 0.84 -1.21 -1.34
N GLY A 215 1.34 -0.08 -0.81
CA GLY A 215 1.09 0.34 0.56
C GLY A 215 -0.36 0.74 0.83
N LYS A 216 -0.92 1.67 0.04
CA LYS A 216 -2.28 2.21 0.29
C LYS A 216 -3.41 1.46 -0.41
N MET A 217 -3.22 0.74 -1.52
CA MET A 217 -4.30 -0.08 -2.13
C MET A 217 -4.26 -1.55 -1.71
N ASN A 218 -3.29 -1.93 -0.86
CA ASN A 218 -3.10 -3.30 -0.40
C ASN A 218 -2.90 -4.31 -1.56
N LEU A 219 -2.33 -3.87 -2.67
CA LEU A 219 -1.96 -4.71 -3.83
C LEU A 219 -0.53 -5.22 -3.67
N LYS A 220 -0.31 -6.07 -2.65
CA LYS A 220 1.04 -6.51 -2.25
C LYS A 220 1.80 -7.25 -3.34
N ASP A 221 1.08 -7.96 -4.21
CA ASP A 221 1.66 -8.75 -5.30
C ASP A 221 2.28 -7.87 -6.40
N LEU A 222 2.01 -6.56 -6.41
CA LEU A 222 2.60 -5.61 -7.36
C LEU A 222 3.95 -5.04 -6.92
N ASN A 223 4.49 -5.43 -5.75
CA ASN A 223 5.75 -4.87 -5.23
C ASN A 223 6.95 -5.15 -6.14
N GLU A 224 6.94 -6.27 -6.86
CA GLU A 224 7.98 -6.70 -7.80
C GLU A 224 7.44 -6.75 -9.24
N SER A 225 6.45 -5.91 -9.56
CA SER A 225 5.84 -5.93 -10.88
C SER A 225 6.85 -5.56 -11.97
N LEU A 226 6.81 -6.29 -13.08
CA LEU A 226 7.40 -5.83 -14.33
C LEU A 226 6.72 -4.52 -14.79
N PRO A 227 7.28 -3.80 -15.78
CA PRO A 227 6.60 -2.69 -16.43
C PRO A 227 5.23 -3.14 -16.92
N SER A 228 4.16 -2.57 -16.38
CA SER A 228 2.80 -3.00 -16.69
C SER A 228 1.84 -1.82 -16.74
N MET A 229 0.70 -2.02 -17.37
CA MET A 229 -0.45 -1.12 -17.30
C MET A 229 -1.49 -1.68 -16.35
N LEU A 230 -1.94 -0.85 -15.41
CA LEU A 230 -2.93 -1.19 -14.40
C LEU A 230 -4.22 -0.41 -14.62
N LEU A 231 -5.35 -1.11 -14.70
CA LEU A 231 -6.68 -0.53 -14.90
C LEU A 231 -7.67 -1.12 -13.89
N CYS A 232 -8.43 -0.28 -13.19
CA CYS A 232 -9.60 -0.76 -12.45
C CYS A 232 -10.76 -1.04 -13.41
N ILE A 233 -11.28 -2.26 -13.35
CA ILE A 233 -12.29 -2.76 -14.30
C ILE A 233 -13.69 -2.62 -13.72
N ASN A 234 -13.91 -3.20 -12.53
CA ASN A 234 -15.18 -3.21 -11.85
C ASN A 234 -15.00 -3.37 -10.34
N ASP A 235 -16.12 -3.30 -9.62
CA ASP A 235 -16.20 -3.67 -8.21
C ASP A 235 -17.15 -4.86 -8.07
N SER A 236 -16.77 -5.83 -7.24
CA SER A 236 -17.49 -7.06 -6.99
C SER A 236 -17.88 -7.15 -5.51
N LEU A 237 -19.16 -7.46 -5.23
CA LEU A 237 -19.58 -7.83 -3.88
C LEU A 237 -19.26 -9.31 -3.63
N VAL A 238 -18.49 -9.59 -2.58
CA VAL A 238 -18.08 -10.94 -2.16
C VAL A 238 -18.22 -11.02 -0.64
N GLU A 239 -19.09 -11.92 -0.16
CA GLU A 239 -19.37 -12.11 1.28
C GLU A 239 -19.60 -10.80 2.07
N GLY A 240 -20.34 -9.85 1.46
CA GLY A 240 -20.65 -8.56 2.07
C GLY A 240 -19.53 -7.52 2.05
N LYS A 241 -18.40 -7.79 1.40
CA LYS A 241 -17.30 -6.84 1.16
C LYS A 241 -17.21 -6.46 -0.32
N ILE A 242 -16.87 -5.21 -0.58
CA ILE A 242 -16.62 -4.71 -1.94
C ILE A 242 -15.14 -4.93 -2.26
N TYR A 243 -14.89 -5.73 -3.28
CA TYR A 243 -13.57 -5.94 -3.87
C TYR A 243 -13.47 -5.14 -5.16
N SER A 244 -12.46 -4.28 -5.27
CA SER A 244 -12.12 -3.64 -6.53
C SER A 244 -11.20 -4.56 -7.32
N ASN A 245 -11.53 -4.75 -8.60
CA ASN A 245 -10.78 -5.63 -9.48
C ASN A 245 -9.92 -4.80 -10.44
N PHE A 246 -8.65 -5.14 -10.52
CA PHE A 246 -7.65 -4.48 -11.36
C PHE A 246 -7.08 -5.45 -12.37
N LEU A 247 -6.99 -5.05 -13.63
CA LEU A 247 -6.23 -5.76 -14.65
C LEU A 247 -4.86 -5.15 -14.80
N SER A 248 -3.85 -6.00 -14.75
CA SER A 248 -2.47 -5.70 -15.08
C SER A 248 -2.10 -6.39 -16.39
N ILE A 249 -1.53 -5.64 -17.33
CA ILE A 249 -0.97 -6.17 -18.58
C ILE A 249 0.50 -5.81 -18.63
N THR A 250 1.38 -6.80 -18.69
CA THR A 250 2.82 -6.59 -18.79
C THR A 250 3.17 -5.98 -20.15
N LEU A 251 4.02 -4.95 -20.12
CA LEU A 251 4.58 -4.29 -21.29
C LEU A 251 5.85 -5.03 -21.72
N GLU A 252 5.69 -6.16 -22.43
CA GLU A 252 6.81 -6.88 -23.04
C GLU A 252 7.33 -6.12 -24.26
N LYS A 253 8.28 -5.19 -24.06
CA LYS A 253 9.03 -4.45 -25.11
C LYS A 253 8.21 -4.07 -26.35
N ASP A 254 7.07 -3.42 -26.18
CA ASP A 254 6.39 -2.59 -27.20
C ASP A 254 5.13 -1.94 -26.57
N ALA A 255 5.32 -0.92 -25.73
CA ALA A 255 4.23 -0.30 -24.99
C ALA A 255 3.16 0.31 -25.92
N LEU A 256 3.55 0.82 -27.08
CA LEU A 256 2.63 1.41 -28.04
C LEU A 256 1.76 0.35 -28.73
N ASN A 257 2.35 -0.75 -29.19
CA ASN A 257 1.56 -1.80 -29.83
C ASN A 257 0.66 -2.51 -28.83
N ILE A 258 1.09 -2.71 -27.58
CA ILE A 258 0.21 -3.26 -26.54
C ILE A 258 -0.98 -2.32 -26.25
N ALA A 259 -0.75 -1.00 -26.23
CA ALA A 259 -1.83 -0.03 -26.08
C ALA A 259 -2.82 -0.05 -27.27
N ARG A 260 -2.33 -0.27 -28.49
CA ARG A 260 -3.16 -0.45 -29.70
C ARG A 260 -3.96 -1.74 -29.65
N ASP A 261 -3.32 -2.86 -29.31
CA ASP A 261 -3.99 -4.17 -29.20
C ASP A 261 -5.09 -4.13 -28.14
N PHE A 262 -4.84 -3.48 -27.00
CA PHE A 262 -5.84 -3.20 -25.98
C PHE A 262 -7.01 -2.39 -26.54
N THR A 263 -6.70 -1.28 -27.22
CA THR A 263 -7.69 -0.36 -27.77
C THR A 263 -8.55 -1.02 -28.84
N ASP A 264 -7.92 -1.77 -29.77
CA ASP A 264 -8.59 -2.52 -30.83
C ASP A 264 -9.46 -3.65 -30.28
N LEU A 265 -8.99 -4.35 -29.24
CA LEU A 265 -9.79 -5.36 -28.56
C LEU A 265 -11.02 -4.72 -27.90
N PHE A 266 -10.84 -3.61 -27.17
CA PHE A 266 -11.94 -2.93 -26.53
C PHE A 266 -12.96 -2.37 -27.53
N MET A 267 -12.51 -1.78 -28.64
CA MET A 267 -13.37 -1.24 -29.69
C MET A 267 -14.21 -2.31 -30.41
N LYS A 268 -13.76 -3.57 -30.41
CA LYS A 268 -14.56 -4.71 -30.92
C LYS A 268 -15.72 -5.05 -29.99
N LEU A 269 -15.53 -4.86 -28.68
CA LEU A 269 -16.53 -5.17 -27.65
C LEU A 269 -17.50 -4.00 -27.46
N TYR A 270 -16.97 -2.79 -27.29
CA TYR A 270 -17.71 -1.58 -26.99
C TYR A 270 -17.29 -0.46 -27.94
N LYS A 271 -18.27 0.24 -28.53
CA LYS A 271 -18.00 1.40 -29.39
C LYS A 271 -18.15 2.70 -28.59
N PRO A 272 -17.04 3.35 -28.19
CA PRO A 272 -17.10 4.60 -27.43
C PRO A 272 -17.79 5.68 -28.25
N ARG A 273 -18.69 6.42 -27.61
CA ARG A 273 -19.40 7.55 -28.25
C ARG A 273 -18.75 8.91 -27.96
N VAL A 274 -17.84 8.99 -26.99
CA VAL A 274 -17.25 10.23 -26.50
C VAL A 274 -15.76 10.04 -26.27
N LEU A 275 -14.95 10.96 -26.81
CA LEU A 275 -13.52 11.05 -26.53
C LEU A 275 -13.29 11.64 -25.14
N ASN A 276 -12.35 11.08 -24.38
CA ASN A 276 -11.98 11.69 -23.11
C ASN A 276 -11.23 13.03 -23.34
N PRO A 277 -11.51 14.06 -22.52
CA PRO A 277 -10.87 15.35 -22.67
C PRO A 277 -9.35 15.21 -22.47
N SER A 278 -8.56 15.94 -23.28
CA SER A 278 -7.14 16.05 -23.01
C SER A 278 -6.92 16.91 -21.78
N PHE A 279 -6.12 16.38 -20.86
CA PHE A 279 -5.67 17.11 -19.69
C PHE A 279 -4.37 17.89 -19.93
N GLU A 280 -3.82 17.82 -21.14
CA GLU A 280 -2.61 18.55 -21.50
C GLU A 280 -2.87 20.06 -21.52
N GLY A 281 -2.11 20.80 -20.72
CA GLY A 281 -2.15 22.25 -20.69
C GLY A 281 -1.20 22.79 -19.63
N LYS A 282 -0.31 23.72 -20.02
CA LYS A 282 0.73 24.28 -19.13
C LYS A 282 0.18 24.90 -17.84
N GLU A 283 -1.06 25.34 -17.85
CA GLU A 283 -1.73 25.98 -16.70
C GLU A 283 -2.88 25.14 -16.12
N ARG A 284 -3.03 23.87 -16.53
CA ARG A 284 -4.09 22.99 -16.06
C ARG A 284 -3.56 22.02 -15.00
N PHE A 285 -4.34 21.82 -13.95
CA PHE A 285 -4.04 20.84 -12.91
C PHE A 285 -5.17 19.81 -12.86
N VAL A 286 -4.82 18.54 -13.05
CA VAL A 286 -5.77 17.44 -12.90
C VAL A 286 -5.83 17.08 -11.42
N TYR A 287 -7.00 17.26 -10.81
CA TYR A 287 -7.24 16.91 -9.41
C TYR A 287 -8.34 15.83 -9.30
N ARG A 288 -8.09 14.67 -9.93
CA ARG A 288 -8.98 13.49 -9.90
C ARG A 288 -8.18 12.20 -10.12
N GLY A 289 -8.74 11.07 -9.69
CA GLY A 289 -8.14 9.74 -9.87
C GLY A 289 -6.72 9.64 -9.32
N TYR A 290 -5.83 8.94 -10.03
CA TYR A 290 -4.43 8.76 -9.66
C TYR A 290 -3.67 10.08 -9.51
N TYR A 291 -4.01 11.14 -10.27
CA TYR A 291 -3.38 12.46 -10.10
C TYR A 291 -3.64 13.03 -8.70
N LYS A 292 -4.87 12.88 -8.19
CA LYS A 292 -5.20 13.26 -6.82
C LYS A 292 -4.47 12.37 -5.82
N GLN A 293 -4.42 11.06 -6.06
CA GLN A 293 -3.75 10.11 -5.17
C GLN A 293 -2.25 10.41 -5.00
N VAL A 294 -1.56 10.91 -6.04
CA VAL A 294 -0.18 11.40 -5.92
C VAL A 294 -0.09 12.45 -4.81
N PHE A 295 -1.01 13.41 -4.75
CA PHE A 295 -1.02 14.39 -3.65
C PHE A 295 -1.42 13.75 -2.32
N ASP A 296 -2.44 12.89 -2.32
CA ASP A 296 -2.93 12.25 -1.11
C ASP A 296 -1.85 11.35 -0.45
N ILE A 297 -0.92 10.78 -1.23
CA ILE A 297 0.26 10.08 -0.69
C ILE A 297 1.14 11.01 0.14
N PHE A 298 1.37 12.24 -0.32
CA PHE A 298 2.23 13.22 0.36
C PHE A 298 1.52 14.06 1.41
N THR A 299 0.19 14.15 1.37
CA THR A 299 -0.58 14.93 2.37
C THR A 299 -1.15 14.11 3.49
N ASP A 300 -1.50 12.85 3.23
CA ASP A 300 -2.05 11.99 4.25
C ASP A 300 -0.89 11.54 5.14
N ARG A 301 -0.76 12.16 6.31
CA ARG A 301 0.25 11.84 7.34
C ARG A 301 0.08 10.42 7.91
N LYS A 302 -0.82 9.61 7.36
CA LYS A 302 -0.99 8.22 7.74
C LYS A 302 0.12 7.38 7.13
N GLY A 303 0.70 6.52 7.94
CA GLY A 303 1.71 5.59 7.50
C GLY A 303 3.14 6.15 7.46
N VAL A 304 3.46 7.20 8.23
CA VAL A 304 4.82 7.77 8.25
C VAL A 304 5.79 6.81 8.93
N ARG A 305 6.91 6.52 8.27
CA ARG A 305 8.05 5.82 8.91
C ARG A 305 8.95 6.89 9.54
N SER A 306 9.02 6.90 10.87
CA SER A 306 9.72 7.93 11.62
C SER A 306 10.86 7.32 12.45
N SER A 307 11.96 8.05 12.57
CA SER A 307 12.97 7.78 13.59
C SER A 307 12.40 8.08 14.98
N VAL A 308 12.98 7.46 16.02
CA VAL A 308 12.73 7.83 17.40
C VAL A 308 13.97 8.53 17.94
N VAL A 309 13.82 9.80 18.28
CA VAL A 309 14.91 10.62 18.82
C VAL A 309 14.71 10.83 20.31
N ILE A 310 15.67 10.36 21.11
CA ILE A 310 15.73 10.63 22.55
C ILE A 310 16.47 11.93 22.81
N ASP A 311 15.77 12.94 23.33
CA ASP A 311 16.33 14.23 23.68
C ASP A 311 16.36 14.39 25.20
N LEU A 312 17.51 14.09 25.81
CA LEU A 312 17.68 14.24 27.25
C LEU A 312 17.76 15.70 27.71
N LEU A 313 18.17 16.63 26.83
CA LEU A 313 18.30 18.06 27.15
C LEU A 313 16.94 18.66 27.47
N HIS A 314 15.94 18.36 26.62
CA HIS A 314 14.56 18.82 26.82
C HIS A 314 13.71 17.79 27.57
N GLY A 315 14.25 16.59 27.81
CA GLY A 315 13.54 15.48 28.44
C GLY A 315 12.40 14.95 27.57
N GLU A 316 12.59 14.89 26.26
CA GLU A 316 11.57 14.59 25.25
C GLU A 316 11.88 13.32 24.45
N ILE A 317 10.85 12.76 23.86
CA ILE A 317 10.95 11.68 22.88
C ILE A 317 10.19 12.15 21.65
N LEU A 318 10.91 12.25 20.54
CA LEU A 318 10.42 12.85 19.30
C LEU A 318 10.35 11.80 18.21
N LEU A 319 9.31 11.90 17.38
CA LEU A 319 9.17 11.22 16.10
C LEU A 319 9.17 12.33 15.04
N PRO A 320 10.36 12.76 14.56
CA PRO A 320 10.51 14.03 13.86
C PRO A 320 9.82 14.03 12.50
N GLU A 321 9.84 12.92 11.76
CA GLU A 321 9.17 12.78 10.47
C GLU A 321 7.64 12.78 10.63
N ALA A 322 7.12 12.25 11.75
CA ALA A 322 5.70 12.33 12.07
C ALA A 322 5.30 13.68 12.72
N GLU A 323 6.27 14.54 13.07
CA GLU A 323 6.10 15.75 13.87
C GLU A 323 5.42 15.50 15.23
N ILE A 324 5.67 14.35 15.83
CA ILE A 324 5.04 13.95 17.09
C ILE A 324 6.04 14.05 18.22
N LYS A 325 5.58 14.61 19.34
CA LYS A 325 6.21 14.49 20.64
C LYS A 325 5.40 13.52 21.49
N LEU A 326 6.06 12.45 21.97
CA LEU A 326 5.45 11.50 22.91
C LEU A 326 5.17 12.21 24.25
N SER A 327 3.92 12.62 24.41
CA SER A 327 3.43 13.35 25.57
C SER A 327 2.85 12.40 26.63
N LYS A 328 2.54 12.93 27.83
CA LYS A 328 1.93 12.18 28.96
C LYS A 328 2.73 11.00 29.52
N LEU A 329 3.97 10.80 29.07
CA LEU A 329 4.94 9.92 29.71
C LEU A 329 5.71 10.68 30.78
N HIS A 330 5.79 10.12 31.99
CA HIS A 330 6.68 10.64 33.02
C HIS A 330 8.11 10.12 32.79
N ARG A 331 9.08 10.69 33.53
CA ARG A 331 10.51 10.40 33.34
C ARG A 331 10.86 8.90 33.49
N ARG A 332 10.10 8.16 34.31
CA ARG A 332 10.28 6.71 34.53
C ARG A 332 9.89 5.88 33.31
N GLU A 333 8.81 6.25 32.61
CA GLU A 333 8.39 5.61 31.36
C GLU A 333 9.30 5.98 30.20
N LYS A 334 9.69 7.27 30.10
CA LYS A 334 10.62 7.74 29.07
C LYS A 334 11.97 7.00 29.15
N ALA A 335 12.52 6.89 30.35
CA ALA A 335 13.76 6.14 30.59
C ALA A 335 13.62 4.66 30.25
N LEU A 336 12.46 4.05 30.56
CA LEU A 336 12.22 2.63 30.28
C LEU A 336 12.14 2.39 28.77
N TYR A 337 11.45 3.26 28.03
CA TYR A 337 11.34 3.14 26.59
C TYR A 337 12.69 3.34 25.90
N ALA A 338 13.47 4.34 26.31
CA ALA A 338 14.80 4.57 25.77
C ALA A 338 15.77 3.40 26.04
N LEU A 339 15.67 2.77 27.21
CA LEU A 339 16.42 1.54 27.50
C LEU A 339 16.04 0.40 26.53
N PHE A 340 14.76 0.22 26.24
CA PHE A 340 14.33 -0.81 25.28
C PHE A 340 14.82 -0.52 23.87
N LEU A 341 14.79 0.74 23.41
CA LEU A 341 15.37 1.12 22.11
C LEU A 341 16.85 0.75 22.03
N LEU A 342 17.60 1.01 23.10
CA LEU A 342 19.02 0.69 23.20
C LEU A 342 19.30 -0.83 23.14
N GLU A 343 18.59 -1.61 23.96
CA GLU A 343 18.83 -3.05 24.13
C GLU A 343 18.22 -3.91 23.00
N SER A 344 17.32 -3.35 22.19
CA SER A 344 16.70 -4.09 21.08
C SER A 344 17.71 -4.47 20.00
N GLY A 345 18.73 -3.65 19.74
CA GLY A 345 19.82 -3.98 18.83
C GLY A 345 20.64 -5.21 19.25
N SER A 346 20.59 -5.58 20.53
CA SER A 346 21.25 -6.78 21.08
C SER A 346 20.27 -7.93 21.38
N GLY A 347 19.06 -7.90 20.79
CA GLY A 347 18.05 -8.95 20.95
C GLY A 347 17.07 -8.75 22.11
N GLY A 348 17.10 -7.60 22.78
CA GLY A 348 16.14 -7.19 23.80
C GLY A 348 16.41 -7.74 25.21
N ILE A 349 15.49 -7.45 26.14
CA ILE A 349 15.64 -7.77 27.57
C ILE A 349 14.74 -8.93 27.97
N ASN A 350 15.32 -9.97 28.56
CA ASN A 350 14.56 -11.07 29.15
C ASN A 350 14.45 -10.92 30.68
N PHE A 351 13.23 -10.84 31.20
CA PHE A 351 12.95 -10.77 32.64
C PHE A 351 12.57 -12.11 33.26
N SER A 352 12.48 -13.19 32.48
CA SER A 352 12.16 -14.53 32.97
C SER A 352 13.34 -15.12 33.71
N LYS A 353 13.14 -15.46 34.99
CA LYS A 353 14.17 -16.11 35.82
C LYS A 353 14.43 -17.53 35.29
N PRO A 354 15.70 -17.93 35.10
CA PRO A 354 16.04 -19.29 34.70
C PRO A 354 15.95 -20.25 35.89
N GLU A 355 15.64 -21.52 35.62
CA GLU A 355 15.54 -22.58 36.66
C GLU A 355 16.91 -23.11 37.11
N ASN A 356 17.95 -22.97 36.28
CA ASN A 356 19.29 -23.48 36.55
C ASN A 356 20.12 -22.51 37.41
N VAL A 357 20.69 -22.99 38.52
CA VAL A 357 21.51 -22.21 39.48
C VAL A 357 22.71 -21.49 38.83
N LYS A 358 23.38 -22.11 37.84
CA LYS A 358 24.49 -21.44 37.10
C LYS A 358 23.98 -20.34 36.18
N ALA A 359 22.80 -20.53 35.58
CA ALA A 359 22.14 -19.52 34.75
C ALA A 359 21.57 -18.37 35.61
N LEU A 360 21.15 -18.66 36.84
CA LEU A 360 20.62 -17.67 37.78
C LEU A 360 21.66 -16.60 38.15
N LYS A 361 22.91 -16.98 38.45
CA LYS A 361 23.99 -16.02 38.72
C LYS A 361 24.24 -15.07 37.54
N ARG A 362 24.25 -15.60 36.31
CA ARG A 362 24.42 -14.79 35.08
C ARG A 362 23.22 -13.87 34.85
N PHE A 363 22.00 -14.38 35.10
CA PHE A 363 20.77 -13.61 35.02
C PHE A 363 20.76 -12.45 36.02
N ASP A 364 21.08 -12.70 37.29
CA ASP A 364 21.09 -11.67 38.32
C ASP A 364 22.13 -10.58 38.01
N HIS A 365 23.33 -10.95 37.55
CA HIS A 365 24.34 -10.00 37.12
C HIS A 365 23.88 -9.17 35.92
N ARG A 366 23.29 -9.81 34.89
CA ARG A 366 22.70 -9.09 33.74
C ARG A 366 21.59 -8.14 34.18
N MET A 367 20.71 -8.56 35.08
CA MET A 367 19.61 -7.71 35.58
C MET A 367 20.12 -6.52 36.38
N GLN A 368 21.23 -6.67 37.12
CA GLN A 368 21.89 -5.54 37.80
C GLN A 368 22.44 -4.53 36.79
N LEU A 369 23.09 -4.99 35.72
CA LEU A 369 23.59 -4.10 34.66
C LEU A 369 22.44 -3.38 33.93
N ILE A 370 21.38 -4.10 33.58
CA ILE A 370 20.18 -3.52 32.96
C ILE A 370 19.52 -2.48 33.88
N GLN A 371 19.44 -2.76 35.18
CA GLN A 371 18.93 -1.81 36.18
C GLN A 371 19.84 -0.57 36.28
N LEU A 372 21.16 -0.74 36.23
CA LEU A 372 22.12 0.37 36.26
C LEU A 372 22.01 1.26 35.02
N LYS A 373 21.82 0.66 33.83
CA LYS A 373 21.54 1.40 32.59
C LYS A 373 20.24 2.20 32.72
N TYR A 374 19.17 1.56 33.19
CA TYR A 374 17.89 2.24 33.45
C TYR A 374 18.04 3.45 34.37
N GLU A 375 18.77 3.27 35.49
CA GLU A 375 19.05 4.30 36.47
C GLU A 375 19.79 5.50 35.89
N MET A 376 20.80 5.27 35.05
CA MET A 376 21.54 6.33 34.36
C MET A 376 20.66 7.10 33.39
N ILE A 377 19.83 6.39 32.60
CA ILE A 377 18.90 7.03 31.67
C ILE A 377 17.83 7.82 32.44
N TYR A 378 17.33 7.27 33.55
CA TYR A 378 16.36 7.93 34.43
C TYR A 378 16.90 9.25 35.00
N GLU A 379 18.16 9.25 35.42
CA GLU A 379 18.89 10.46 35.82
C GLU A 379 19.02 11.45 34.66
N GLY A 380 19.32 10.96 33.45
CA GLY A 380 19.37 11.77 32.23
C GLY A 380 18.06 12.50 31.92
N PHE A 381 16.90 11.94 32.28
CA PHE A 381 15.60 12.61 32.20
C PHE A 381 15.28 13.48 33.43
N GLY A 382 16.29 13.85 34.23
CA GLY A 382 16.17 14.68 35.43
C GLY A 382 15.66 13.95 36.67
N GLY A 383 15.77 12.62 36.72
CA GLY A 383 15.46 11.80 37.89
C GLY A 383 16.62 11.74 38.90
N ASP A 384 16.34 11.29 40.13
CA ASP A 384 17.37 10.89 41.09
C ASP A 384 17.65 9.39 40.90
N LYS A 385 18.90 9.04 40.61
CA LYS A 385 19.35 7.67 40.38
C LYS A 385 18.92 6.70 41.49
N SER A 386 18.99 7.14 42.75
CA SER A 386 18.64 6.31 43.92
C SER A 386 17.14 6.02 44.05
N ARG A 387 16.30 6.81 43.36
CA ARG A 387 14.84 6.71 43.38
C ARG A 387 14.26 6.05 42.13
N ALA A 388 15.11 5.58 41.22
CA ALA A 388 14.65 4.92 40.01
C ALA A 388 13.85 3.65 40.37
N PRO A 389 12.69 3.40 39.73
CA PRO A 389 11.94 2.17 39.94
C PRO A 389 12.78 0.92 39.64
N LYS A 390 12.52 -0.15 40.40
CA LYS A 390 13.16 -1.45 40.18
C LYS A 390 12.44 -2.18 39.06
N ILE A 391 13.03 -2.18 37.86
CA ILE A 391 12.37 -2.67 36.62
C ILE A 391 12.33 -4.20 36.51
N TYR A 392 13.11 -4.91 37.32
CA TYR A 392 13.01 -6.36 37.43
C TYR A 392 11.70 -6.80 38.12
N LEU A 393 11.08 -5.94 38.93
CA LEU A 393 9.77 -6.18 39.55
C LEU A 393 8.65 -5.87 38.55
N SER A 394 7.76 -6.85 38.32
CA SER A 394 6.64 -6.73 37.38
C SER A 394 5.65 -5.63 37.77
N GLU A 395 5.39 -5.45 39.07
CA GLU A 395 4.51 -4.41 39.62
C GLU A 395 4.93 -2.99 39.26
N ASN A 396 6.23 -2.74 39.07
CA ASN A 396 6.75 -1.46 38.60
C ASN A 396 6.76 -1.39 37.08
N ARG A 397 7.25 -2.45 36.42
CA ARG A 397 7.49 -2.47 34.97
C ARG A 397 6.21 -2.48 34.14
N LEU A 398 5.24 -3.33 34.49
CA LEU A 398 4.05 -3.55 33.67
C LEU A 398 3.17 -2.30 33.53
N PRO A 399 2.93 -1.50 34.59
CA PRO A 399 2.20 -0.23 34.45
C PRO A 399 2.91 0.76 33.51
N MET A 400 4.23 0.86 33.60
CA MET A 400 5.02 1.73 32.71
C MET A 400 4.91 1.29 31.25
N LEU A 401 5.06 -0.01 30.97
CA LEU A 401 4.90 -0.58 29.63
C LEU A 401 3.49 -0.37 29.08
N SER A 402 2.47 -0.53 29.91
CA SER A 402 1.07 -0.29 29.53
C SER A 402 0.85 1.16 29.09
N LEU A 403 1.39 2.12 29.84
CA LEU A 403 1.25 3.54 29.51
C LEU A 403 2.01 3.91 28.23
N ILE A 404 3.24 3.42 28.05
CA ILE A 404 4.02 3.57 26.80
C ILE A 404 3.21 3.04 25.62
N LYS A 405 2.70 1.81 25.75
CA LYS A 405 1.90 1.17 24.71
C LYS A 405 0.64 1.97 24.39
N GLN A 406 -0.03 2.51 25.40
CA GLN A 406 -1.21 3.35 25.20
C GLN A 406 -0.86 4.64 24.44
N GLN A 407 0.23 5.33 24.80
CA GLN A 407 0.61 6.58 24.13
C GLN A 407 1.06 6.35 22.68
N ILE A 408 1.79 5.27 22.39
CA ILE A 408 2.18 4.92 21.02
C ILE A 408 0.95 4.50 20.19
N ARG A 409 0.02 3.74 20.77
CA ARG A 409 -1.23 3.39 20.06
C ARG A 409 -2.13 4.59 19.78
N GLN A 410 -2.07 5.64 20.58
CA GLN A 410 -2.79 6.90 20.31
C GLN A 410 -2.25 7.64 19.09
N ILE A 411 -1.00 7.38 18.68
CA ILE A 411 -0.46 7.86 17.41
C ILE A 411 -1.21 7.18 16.24
N GLY A 412 -1.56 5.90 16.41
CA GLY A 412 -2.44 5.18 15.51
C GLY A 412 -1.92 5.12 14.08
N GLU A 413 -2.81 5.39 13.13
CA GLU A 413 -2.51 5.30 11.69
C GLU A 413 -1.48 6.31 11.19
N LEU A 414 -1.04 7.28 12.01
CA LEU A 414 0.00 8.23 11.63
C LEU A 414 1.36 7.54 11.35
N LEU A 415 1.62 6.36 11.91
CA LEU A 415 2.85 5.59 11.65
C LEU A 415 2.61 4.44 10.67
N SER A 416 3.60 4.13 9.82
CA SER A 416 3.54 3.04 8.79
C SER A 416 3.14 1.69 9.40
N ASN A 417 3.65 1.42 10.59
CA ASN A 417 3.31 0.28 11.40
C ASN A 417 3.56 0.65 12.87
N ALA A 418 2.54 1.19 13.54
CA ALA A 418 2.65 1.66 14.92
C ALA A 418 3.07 0.55 15.90
N ASP A 419 2.77 -0.72 15.58
CA ASP A 419 3.12 -1.86 16.41
C ASP A 419 4.63 -2.11 16.47
N ASP A 420 5.39 -1.70 15.45
CA ASP A 420 6.86 -1.84 15.43
C ASP A 420 7.53 -0.95 16.48
N TYR A 421 6.91 0.17 16.83
CA TYR A 421 7.39 1.12 17.83
C TYR A 421 7.05 0.67 19.26
N LEU A 422 6.19 -0.35 19.41
CA LEU A 422 5.82 -0.87 20.73
C LEU A 422 6.92 -1.75 21.32
N VAL A 423 7.01 -1.74 22.65
CA VAL A 423 7.77 -2.78 23.36
C VAL A 423 6.93 -4.05 23.35
N GLN A 424 7.39 -5.06 22.62
CA GLN A 424 6.73 -6.34 22.46
C GLN A 424 7.63 -7.49 22.91
N ARG A 425 6.99 -8.60 23.32
CA ARG A 425 7.71 -9.82 23.69
C ARG A 425 7.86 -10.70 22.45
N ASN A 426 9.09 -11.00 22.06
CA ASN A 426 9.38 -11.88 20.93
C ASN A 426 9.21 -13.37 21.29
N LEU A 427 9.37 -14.26 20.30
CA LEU A 427 9.25 -15.71 20.44
C LEU A 427 10.21 -16.31 21.48
N PHE A 428 11.35 -15.65 21.74
CA PHE A 428 12.35 -16.06 22.74
C PHE A 428 12.05 -15.51 24.14
N GLY A 429 10.94 -14.78 24.30
CA GLY A 429 10.51 -14.21 25.55
C GLY A 429 11.20 -12.89 25.93
N ASN A 430 12.00 -12.31 25.04
CA ASN A 430 12.67 -11.01 25.24
C ASN A 430 11.73 -9.86 24.85
N TYR A 431 11.79 -8.77 25.59
CA TYR A 431 11.11 -7.53 25.28
C TYR A 431 11.99 -6.66 24.39
N CYS A 432 11.48 -6.27 23.22
CA CYS A 432 12.17 -5.45 22.23
C CYS A 432 11.21 -4.49 21.53
N VAL A 433 11.76 -3.44 20.93
CA VAL A 433 11.11 -2.59 19.94
C VAL A 433 11.57 -3.07 18.56
N ALA A 434 10.66 -3.22 17.61
CA ALA A 434 10.93 -3.85 16.33
C ALA A 434 11.42 -2.87 15.24
N ILE A 435 11.51 -1.57 15.54
CA ILE A 435 12.09 -0.61 14.61
C ILE A 435 13.58 -0.88 14.39
N PRO A 436 14.09 -0.72 13.16
CA PRO A 436 15.51 -0.93 12.86
C PRO A 436 16.44 -0.02 13.68
N PRO A 437 17.64 -0.49 14.06
CA PRO A 437 18.58 0.29 14.87
C PRO A 437 18.98 1.65 14.27
N GLU A 438 19.00 1.77 12.94
CA GLU A 438 19.28 3.03 12.25
C GLU A 438 18.22 4.12 12.48
N LEU A 439 17.02 3.74 12.93
CA LEU A 439 15.94 4.66 13.31
C LEU A 439 15.92 4.99 14.82
N CYS A 440 16.81 4.38 15.60
CA CYS A 440 16.97 4.61 17.04
C CYS A 440 18.06 5.66 17.28
N LEU A 441 17.67 6.92 17.47
CA LEU A 441 18.58 8.07 17.52
C LEU A 441 18.51 8.83 18.85
N CYS A 442 19.48 9.70 19.07
CA CYS A 442 19.50 10.60 20.23
C CYS A 442 20.01 11.99 19.84
N TYR A 443 19.63 12.99 20.64
CA TYR A 443 20.22 14.32 20.53
C TYR A 443 21.48 14.41 21.39
N ASP A 444 22.63 14.64 20.75
CA ASP A 444 23.89 14.82 21.47
C ASP A 444 24.08 16.28 21.90
N MET A 445 24.22 16.49 23.21
CA MET A 445 24.35 17.83 23.78
C MET A 445 25.68 18.52 23.44
N GLN A 446 26.75 17.76 23.22
CA GLN A 446 28.08 18.32 22.94
C GLN A 446 28.20 18.74 21.48
N ALA A 447 27.77 17.85 20.57
CA ALA A 447 27.77 18.09 19.13
C ALA A 447 26.55 18.92 18.65
N LYS A 448 25.53 19.10 19.50
CA LYS A 448 24.28 19.83 19.22
C LYS A 448 23.54 19.32 17.97
N GLN A 449 23.60 18.02 17.73
CA GLN A 449 23.01 17.38 16.56
C GLN A 449 22.38 16.03 16.92
N ILE A 450 21.53 15.52 16.04
CA ILE A 450 20.98 14.17 16.16
C ILE A 450 22.03 13.18 15.63
N CYS A 451 22.32 12.13 16.39
CA CYS A 451 23.24 11.06 16.02
C CYS A 451 22.76 9.70 16.57
N ARG A 452 23.49 8.64 16.24
CA ARG A 452 23.23 7.31 16.81
C ARG A 452 23.64 7.28 18.28
N PHE A 453 23.08 6.33 19.03
CA PHE A 453 23.43 6.12 20.44
C PHE A 453 24.92 5.82 20.63
N GLU A 454 25.54 5.08 19.72
CA GLU A 454 26.97 4.74 19.76
C GLU A 454 27.90 5.94 19.61
N ASP A 455 27.44 7.00 18.94
CA ASP A 455 28.20 8.22 18.65
C ASP A 455 28.07 9.27 19.76
N SER A 456 27.10 9.14 20.67
CA SER A 456 26.88 10.09 21.75
C SER A 456 27.63 9.72 23.02
N ALA A 457 28.44 10.64 23.55
CA ALA A 457 29.28 10.39 24.73
C ALA A 457 28.50 9.93 25.99
N PHE A 458 27.23 10.32 26.14
CA PHE A 458 26.39 9.80 27.22
C PHE A 458 25.99 8.34 26.95
N TRP A 459 25.46 8.08 25.76
CA TRP A 459 24.88 6.78 25.41
C TRP A 459 25.93 5.70 25.17
N SER A 460 27.11 6.04 24.63
CA SER A 460 28.25 5.10 24.55
C SER A 460 28.69 4.62 25.94
N ARG A 461 28.62 5.48 26.98
CA ARG A 461 28.91 5.06 28.38
C ARG A 461 27.84 4.13 28.93
N VAL A 462 26.57 4.33 28.57
CA VAL A 462 25.48 3.42 28.96
C VAL A 462 25.62 2.07 28.24
N LEU A 463 26.01 2.08 26.96
CA LEU A 463 26.26 0.87 26.16
C LEU A 463 27.45 0.04 26.65
N ALA A 464 28.48 0.69 27.20
CA ALA A 464 29.70 0.03 27.69
C ALA A 464 29.54 -0.76 29.00
N LEU A 465 28.39 -0.61 29.68
CA LEU A 465 27.99 -1.44 30.83
C LEU A 465 27.41 -2.78 30.37
#